data_AF-A0A935IH72-F1
#
_entry.id   AF-A0A935IH72-F1
#
_cell.length_a   1.000
_cell.length_b   1.000
_cell.length_c   1.000
_cell.angle_alpha   90.00
_cell.angle_beta   90.00
_cell.angle_gamma   90.00
#
_symmetry.space_group_name_H-M   'P 1'
#
loop_
_entity.id
_entity.type
_entity.pdbx_description
1 polymer ?
#
loop_
_entity_poly.entity_id
_entity_poly.type
_entity_poly.pdbx_seq_one_letter_code
_entity_poly.pdbx_strand_id
1 'polypeptide(L)'
;MKHPLHALVVFAAVTVGCTSPPERESRPENAPVNADFARVGRLLDLAIAAEGAFGESRWEDAGHHYDALLELDPGNVGAWHRRGILHLRARRFAAAQLAFEHALALEPARAASWHDLAIAQLGQAYQSLQASATLTGPVATGDRPPSAGRVAVMLRDLLPPEVRP
;
A
#
# COMPACT_ATOMS: atom_id res chain seq x y z
N MET A 1 48.29 39.30 -10.76
CA MET A 1 49.57 38.79 -10.20
C MET A 1 49.35 38.59 -8.71
N LYS A 2 49.29 37.42 -8.07
CA LYS A 2 49.58 36.02 -8.37
C LYS A 2 48.51 35.16 -7.64
N HIS A 3 47.89 34.19 -8.32
CA HIS A 3 47.43 32.96 -7.67
C HIS A 3 48.63 31.97 -7.66
N PRO A 4 48.65 30.93 -6.81
CA PRO A 4 48.06 29.66 -7.28
C PRO A 4 47.41 28.78 -6.20
N LEU A 5 46.49 27.96 -6.68
CA LEU A 5 45.96 26.74 -6.07
C LEU A 5 47.05 25.66 -5.95
N HIS A 6 47.10 24.94 -4.84
CA HIS A 6 47.57 23.54 -4.71
C HIS A 6 46.65 22.90 -3.66
N ALA A 7 45.74 22.00 -4.05
CA ALA A 7 45.97 20.57 -4.20
C ALA A 7 45.45 19.78 -2.98
N LEU A 8 44.22 19.30 -3.11
CA LEU A 8 43.79 17.93 -2.84
C LEU A 8 44.45 17.17 -1.67
N VAL A 9 43.71 16.96 -0.58
CA VAL A 9 43.76 15.68 0.15
C VAL A 9 42.33 15.27 0.46
N VAL A 10 41.81 14.38 -0.39
CA VAL A 10 40.73 13.45 -0.05
C VAL A 10 41.39 12.35 0.77
N PHE A 11 41.00 12.18 2.03
CA PHE A 11 41.19 10.92 2.75
C PHE A 11 39.99 10.69 3.68
N ALA A 12 39.29 9.59 3.40
CA ALA A 12 38.20 9.06 4.19
C ALA A 12 38.74 8.25 5.40
N ALA A 13 38.05 8.28 6.54
CA ALA A 13 37.76 7.12 7.40
C ALA A 13 37.05 7.54 8.71
N VAL A 14 35.74 7.26 8.79
CA VAL A 14 35.04 6.38 9.76
C VAL A 14 35.27 6.57 11.29
N THR A 15 34.13 6.54 12.02
CA THR A 15 33.89 6.47 13.49
C THR A 15 33.98 7.82 14.22
N VAL A 16 33.01 8.33 14.99
CA VAL A 16 31.90 7.83 15.84
C VAL A 16 30.80 8.94 15.76
N GLY A 17 29.52 8.70 15.53
CA GLY A 17 28.62 7.83 16.30
C GLY A 17 27.92 8.64 17.39
N CYS A 18 26.94 9.48 17.02
CA CYS A 18 25.87 9.97 17.90
C CYS A 18 24.74 10.53 17.03
N THR A 19 24.05 9.64 16.32
CA THR A 19 22.69 9.91 15.86
C THR A 19 21.80 9.98 17.10
N SER A 20 21.30 11.17 17.40
CA SER A 20 20.23 11.38 18.36
C SER A 20 19.08 10.40 18.08
N PRO A 21 18.54 9.69 19.08
CA PRO A 21 17.38 8.83 18.87
C PRO A 21 16.19 9.69 18.40
N PRO A 22 15.28 9.16 17.57
CA PRO A 22 14.07 9.89 17.21
C PRO A 22 13.30 10.21 18.49
N GLU A 23 12.95 11.48 18.62
CA GLU A 23 12.20 12.05 19.74
C GLU A 23 11.04 11.13 20.09
N ARG A 24 11.09 10.54 21.30
CA ARG A 24 9.92 9.93 21.92
C ARG A 24 8.89 11.04 22.03
N GLU A 25 7.81 10.90 21.29
CA GLU A 25 6.61 11.72 21.38
C GLU A 25 6.35 12.08 22.85
N SER A 26 6.33 13.38 23.12
CA SER A 26 6.26 13.99 24.44
C SER A 26 4.97 13.57 25.14
N ARG A 27 5.00 12.39 25.75
CA ARG A 27 3.94 11.88 26.60
C ARG A 27 3.92 12.77 27.85
N PRO A 28 2.81 13.44 28.17
CA PRO A 28 2.74 14.19 29.42
C PRO A 28 3.04 13.20 30.56
N GLU A 29 4.11 13.46 31.30
CA GLU A 29 4.65 12.62 32.38
C GLU A 29 3.62 12.35 33.49
N ASN A 30 2.51 13.10 33.48
CA ASN A 30 1.39 13.03 34.42
C ASN A 30 0.06 12.57 33.79
N ALA A 31 0.06 11.93 32.62
CA ALA A 31 -1.16 11.27 32.14
C ALA A 31 -1.58 10.19 33.16
N PRO A 32 -2.82 10.21 33.66
CA PRO A 32 -3.21 9.25 34.66
C PRO A 32 -3.15 7.84 34.05
N VAL A 33 -2.55 6.89 34.77
CA VAL A 33 -2.34 5.50 34.31
C VAL A 33 -3.65 4.85 33.82
N ASN A 34 -4.80 5.33 34.32
CA ASN A 34 -6.12 4.92 33.85
C ASN A 34 -6.42 5.27 32.37
N ALA A 35 -5.79 6.30 31.80
CA ALA A 35 -5.96 6.69 30.40
C ALA A 35 -5.35 5.66 29.45
N ASP A 36 -4.25 5.04 29.88
CA ASP A 36 -3.60 3.96 29.14
C ASP A 36 -4.45 2.70 29.16
N PHE A 37 -4.99 2.32 30.33
CA PHE A 37 -5.92 1.20 30.44
C PHE A 37 -7.22 1.45 29.65
N ALA A 38 -7.76 2.67 29.67
CA ALA A 38 -8.93 3.03 28.89
C ALA A 38 -8.66 2.99 27.37
N ARG A 39 -7.44 3.33 26.94
CA ARG A 39 -7.01 3.21 25.54
C ARG A 39 -6.92 1.74 25.12
N VAL A 40 -6.25 0.91 25.92
CA VAL A 40 -6.10 -0.52 25.63
C VAL A 40 -7.46 -1.23 25.65
N GLY A 41 -8.34 -0.89 26.60
CA GLY A 41 -9.71 -1.40 26.63
C GLY A 41 -10.49 -1.05 25.35
N ARG A 42 -10.46 0.22 24.93
CA ARG A 42 -11.09 0.65 23.67
C ARG A 42 -10.52 -0.04 22.44
N LEU A 43 -9.20 -0.24 22.36
CA LEU A 43 -8.57 -0.97 21.26
C LEU A 43 -9.07 -2.42 21.19
N LEU A 44 -9.20 -3.08 22.34
CA LEU A 44 -9.71 -4.44 22.41
C LEU A 44 -11.19 -4.51 21.99
N ASP A 45 -12.03 -3.61 22.50
CA ASP A 45 -13.45 -3.55 22.15
C ASP A 45 -13.66 -3.34 20.65
N LEU A 46 -12.90 -2.40 20.06
CA LEU A 46 -12.93 -2.14 18.62
C LEU A 46 -12.44 -3.33 17.81
N ALA A 47 -11.38 -4.02 18.25
CA ALA A 47 -10.88 -5.20 17.55
C ALA A 47 -11.93 -6.31 17.52
N ILE A 48 -12.58 -6.59 18.66
CA ILE A 48 -13.62 -7.61 18.75
C ILE A 48 -14.81 -7.24 17.86
N ALA A 49 -15.26 -5.99 17.90
CA ALA A 49 -16.36 -5.51 17.06
C ALA A 49 -16.02 -5.57 15.57
N ALA A 50 -14.80 -5.18 15.18
CA ALA A 50 -14.33 -5.23 13.80
C ALA A 50 -14.27 -6.66 13.26
N GLU A 51 -13.77 -7.60 14.06
CA GLU A 51 -13.69 -9.02 13.72
C GLU A 51 -15.07 -9.65 13.60
N GLY A 52 -15.96 -9.37 14.57
CA GLY A 52 -17.34 -9.85 14.56
C GLY A 52 -18.11 -9.36 13.34
N ALA A 53 -18.07 -8.05 13.07
CA ALA A 53 -18.70 -7.46 11.90
C ALA A 53 -18.13 -8.01 10.59
N PHE A 54 -16.81 -8.24 10.52
CA PHE A 54 -16.16 -8.82 9.34
C PHE A 54 -16.61 -10.27 9.10
N GLY A 55 -16.70 -11.09 10.16
CA GLY A 55 -17.19 -12.47 10.10
C GLY A 55 -18.66 -12.58 9.68
N GLU A 56 -19.50 -11.66 10.15
CA GLU A 56 -20.92 -11.56 9.80
C GLU A 56 -21.18 -10.91 8.43
N SER A 57 -20.13 -10.58 7.68
CA SER A 57 -20.24 -9.89 6.39
C SER A 57 -20.85 -8.49 6.44
N ARG A 58 -20.84 -7.84 7.60
CA ARG A 58 -21.22 -6.43 7.78
C ARG A 58 -20.03 -5.53 7.45
N TRP A 59 -19.74 -5.42 6.14
CA TRP A 59 -18.51 -4.80 5.63
C TRP A 59 -18.35 -3.31 5.97
N GLU A 60 -19.46 -2.57 6.02
CA GLU A 60 -19.47 -1.15 6.35
C GLU A 60 -19.15 -0.93 7.83
N ASP A 61 -19.86 -1.63 8.73
CA ASP A 61 -19.57 -1.65 10.17
C ASP A 61 -18.12 -2.06 10.46
N ALA A 62 -17.66 -3.13 9.80
CA ALA A 62 -16.27 -3.60 9.93
C ALA A 62 -15.28 -2.51 9.51
N GLY A 63 -15.56 -1.82 8.40
CA GLY A 63 -14.76 -0.69 7.93
C GLY A 63 -14.66 0.43 8.97
N HIS A 64 -15.80 0.84 9.54
CA HIS A 64 -15.84 1.85 10.60
C HIS A 64 -15.03 1.45 11.84
N HIS A 65 -15.12 0.18 12.26
CA HIS A 65 -14.33 -0.30 13.39
C HIS A 65 -12.83 -0.37 13.08
N TYR A 66 -12.42 -0.79 11.88
CA TYR A 66 -11.00 -0.77 11.49
C TYR A 66 -10.45 0.65 11.34
N ASP A 67 -11.24 1.59 10.82
CA ASP A 67 -10.82 3.00 10.73
C ASP A 67 -10.62 3.59 12.13
N ALA A 68 -11.57 3.39 13.05
CA ALA A 68 -11.42 3.82 14.44
C ALA A 68 -10.23 3.14 15.15
N LEU A 69 -9.96 1.88 14.82
CA LEU A 69 -8.82 1.15 15.38
C LEU A 69 -7.50 1.71 14.85
N LEU A 70 -7.43 2.09 13.58
CA LEU A 70 -6.26 2.72 12.97
C LEU A 70 -6.04 4.17 13.45
N GLU A 71 -7.08 4.89 13.86
CA GLU A 71 -6.95 6.19 14.51
C GLU A 71 -6.30 6.07 15.90
N LEU A 72 -6.61 4.99 16.63
CA LEU A 72 -6.03 4.73 17.95
C LEU A 72 -4.69 4.01 17.90
N ASP A 73 -4.46 3.17 16.90
CA ASP A 73 -3.23 2.42 16.66
C ASP A 73 -2.91 2.38 15.15
N PRO A 74 -2.22 3.41 14.62
CA PRO A 74 -1.79 3.45 13.23
C PRO A 74 -0.79 2.34 12.86
N GLY A 75 -0.17 1.70 13.85
CA GLY A 75 0.79 0.61 13.67
C GLY A 75 0.13 -0.77 13.53
N ASN A 76 -1.20 -0.85 13.54
CA ASN A 76 -1.89 -2.12 13.49
C ASN A 76 -1.89 -2.74 12.08
N VAL A 77 -0.93 -3.64 11.85
CA VAL A 77 -0.77 -4.36 10.57
C VAL A 77 -2.04 -5.13 10.17
N GLY A 78 -2.70 -5.76 11.15
CA GLY A 78 -3.93 -6.52 10.93
C GLY A 78 -5.07 -5.66 10.43
N ALA A 79 -5.26 -4.48 11.03
CA ALA A 79 -6.29 -3.54 10.62
C ALA A 79 -6.03 -2.96 9.21
N TRP A 80 -4.77 -2.62 8.89
CA TRP A 80 -4.40 -2.20 7.54
C TRP A 80 -4.68 -3.28 6.50
N HIS A 81 -4.29 -4.53 6.79
CA HIS A 81 -4.56 -5.67 5.91
C HIS A 81 -6.07 -5.88 5.70
N ARG A 82 -6.88 -5.83 6.76
CA ARG A 82 -8.32 -6.01 6.66
C ARG A 82 -9.03 -4.87 5.97
N ARG A 83 -8.59 -3.63 6.17
CA ARG A 83 -9.04 -2.48 5.40
C ARG A 83 -8.77 -2.67 3.91
N GLY A 84 -7.61 -3.20 3.56
CA GLY A 84 -7.28 -3.60 2.18
C GLY A 84 -8.26 -4.62 1.61
N ILE A 85 -8.60 -5.66 2.37
CA ILE A 85 -9.61 -6.67 1.98
C ILE A 85 -10.98 -6.03 1.78
N LEU A 86 -11.42 -5.14 2.67
CA LEU A 86 -12.69 -4.42 2.51
C LEU A 86 -12.72 -3.59 1.23
N HIS A 87 -11.61 -2.93 0.90
CA HIS A 87 -11.47 -2.18 -0.35
C HIS A 87 -11.47 -3.08 -1.60
N LEU A 88 -10.84 -4.27 -1.54
CA LEU A 88 -10.92 -5.27 -2.61
C LEU A 88 -12.38 -5.68 -2.87
N ARG A 89 -13.14 -5.97 -1.80
CA ARG A 89 -14.57 -6.34 -1.91
C ARG A 89 -15.41 -5.21 -2.52
N ALA A 90 -15.08 -3.96 -2.20
CA ALA A 90 -15.71 -2.78 -2.79
C ALA A 90 -15.23 -2.47 -4.22
N ARG A 91 -14.36 -3.32 -4.82
CA ARG A 91 -13.66 -3.09 -6.09
C ARG A 91 -12.89 -1.77 -6.16
N ARG A 92 -12.50 -1.22 -5.01
CA ARG A 92 -11.67 -0.02 -4.89
C ARG A 92 -10.20 -0.42 -4.87
N PHE A 93 -9.73 -0.97 -5.98
CA PHE A 93 -8.44 -1.65 -6.04
C PHE A 93 -7.24 -0.74 -5.74
N ALA A 94 -7.31 0.56 -6.05
CA ALA A 94 -6.27 1.54 -5.70
C ALA A 94 -6.16 1.76 -4.19
N ALA A 95 -7.29 1.91 -3.49
CA ALA A 95 -7.32 2.05 -2.04
C ALA A 95 -6.88 0.75 -1.34
N ALA A 96 -7.22 -0.41 -1.92
CA ALA A 96 -6.76 -1.70 -1.42
C ALA A 96 -5.23 -1.83 -1.48
N GLN A 97 -4.64 -1.47 -2.62
CA GLN A 97 -3.19 -1.47 -2.80
C GLN A 97 -2.48 -0.61 -1.75
N LEU A 98 -2.93 0.64 -1.54
CA LEU A 98 -2.33 1.52 -0.53
C LEU A 98 -2.40 0.92 0.88
N ALA A 99 -3.53 0.32 1.25
CA ALA A 99 -3.69 -0.31 2.56
C ALA A 99 -2.74 -1.52 2.74
N PHE A 100 -2.54 -2.33 1.70
CA PHE A 100 -1.59 -3.44 1.74
C PHE A 100 -0.13 -2.98 1.75
N GLU A 101 0.20 -1.93 1.00
CA GLU A 101 1.52 -1.31 1.03
C GLU A 101 1.85 -0.75 2.43
N HIS A 102 0.88 -0.12 3.10
CA HIS A 102 1.04 0.29 4.50
C HIS A 102 1.26 -0.90 5.45
N ALA A 103 0.48 -1.98 5.30
CA ALA A 103 0.69 -3.19 6.10
C ALA A 103 2.09 -3.79 5.87
N LEU A 104 2.57 -3.80 4.63
CA LEU A 104 3.90 -4.32 4.25
C LEU A 104 5.03 -3.40 4.69
N ALA A 105 4.81 -2.08 4.76
CA ALA A 105 5.79 -1.15 5.31
C ALA A 105 6.04 -1.40 6.81
N LEU A 106 5.00 -1.83 7.54
CA LEU A 106 5.07 -2.20 8.95
C LEU A 106 5.60 -3.64 9.15
N GLU A 107 5.14 -4.59 8.34
CA GLU A 107 5.54 -6.00 8.39
C GLU A 107 5.89 -6.54 6.98
N PRO A 108 7.13 -6.36 6.50
CA PRO A 108 7.52 -6.75 5.14
C PRO A 108 7.45 -8.25 4.86
N ALA A 109 7.52 -9.09 5.90
CA ALA A 109 7.55 -10.54 5.79
C ALA A 109 6.14 -11.18 5.68
N ARG A 110 5.08 -10.38 5.71
CA ARG A 110 3.70 -10.87 5.76
C ARG A 110 3.23 -11.36 4.39
N ALA A 111 3.34 -12.66 4.17
CA ALA A 111 2.97 -13.31 2.90
C ALA A 111 1.52 -13.03 2.45
N ALA A 112 0.58 -12.98 3.39
CA ALA A 112 -0.83 -12.70 3.10
C ALA A 112 -1.01 -11.29 2.47
N SER A 113 -0.28 -10.29 2.94
CA SER A 113 -0.38 -8.93 2.41
C SER A 113 0.24 -8.81 1.02
N TRP A 114 1.33 -9.53 0.73
CA TRP A 114 1.88 -9.61 -0.63
C TRP A 114 0.92 -10.29 -1.60
N HIS A 115 0.31 -11.39 -1.18
CA HIS A 115 -0.68 -12.11 -1.97
C HIS A 115 -1.87 -11.20 -2.33
N ASP A 116 -2.43 -10.50 -1.34
CA ASP A 116 -3.62 -9.67 -1.57
C ASP A 116 -3.29 -8.37 -2.31
N LEU A 117 -2.06 -7.84 -2.16
CA LEU A 117 -1.53 -6.76 -3.00
C LEU A 117 -1.49 -7.16 -4.48
N ALA A 118 -1.01 -8.37 -4.79
CA ALA A 118 -1.00 -8.87 -6.16
C ALA A 118 -2.43 -8.97 -6.73
N ILE A 119 -3.39 -9.44 -5.93
CA ILE A 119 -4.81 -9.47 -6.32
C ILE A 119 -5.34 -8.05 -6.60
N ALA A 120 -5.01 -7.07 -5.76
CA ALA A 120 -5.41 -5.68 -5.98
C ALA A 120 -4.87 -5.14 -7.31
N GLN A 121 -3.59 -5.39 -7.61
CA GLN A 121 -2.95 -4.94 -8.84
C GLN A 121 -3.55 -5.61 -10.09
N LEU A 122 -3.82 -6.92 -10.02
CA LEU A 122 -4.52 -7.63 -11.09
C LEU A 122 -5.92 -7.08 -11.33
N GLY A 123 -6.66 -6.74 -10.26
CA GLY A 123 -7.96 -6.09 -10.35
C GLY A 123 -7.92 -4.74 -11.06
N GLN A 124 -6.94 -3.89 -10.73
CA GLN A 124 -6.71 -2.60 -11.43
C GLN A 124 -6.36 -2.80 -12.90
N ALA A 125 -5.46 -3.73 -13.20
CA ALA A 125 -5.06 -4.03 -14.57
C ALA A 125 -6.26 -4.50 -15.39
N TYR A 126 -7.10 -5.38 -14.84
CA TYR A 126 -8.31 -5.85 -15.48
C TYR A 126 -9.31 -4.71 -15.72
N GLN A 127 -9.54 -3.85 -14.72
CA GLN A 127 -10.42 -2.69 -14.87
C GLN A 127 -9.93 -1.72 -15.94
N SER A 128 -8.61 -1.50 -16.01
CA SER A 128 -7.97 -0.65 -17.01
C SER A 128 -8.10 -1.24 -18.42
N LEU A 129 -7.92 -2.56 -18.56
CA LEU A 129 -8.11 -3.27 -19.83
C LEU A 129 -9.55 -3.19 -20.31
N GLN A 130 -10.53 -3.42 -19.43
CA GLN A 130 -11.95 -3.28 -19.78
C GLN A 130 -12.29 -1.85 -20.24
N ALA A 131 -11.77 -0.84 -19.52
CA ALA A 131 -11.96 0.57 -19.90
C ALA A 131 -11.32 0.88 -21.28
N SER A 132 -10.21 0.23 -21.63
CA SER A 132 -9.59 0.40 -22.95
C SER A 132 -10.38 -0.30 -24.08
N ALA A 133 -11.02 -1.43 -23.77
CA ALA A 133 -11.81 -2.21 -24.72
C ALA A 133 -13.13 -1.52 -25.08
N THR A 134 -13.76 -0.83 -24.12
CA THR A 134 -14.96 -0.02 -24.39
C THR A 134 -14.66 1.20 -25.24
N LEU A 135 -13.45 1.77 -25.14
CA LEU A 135 -12.98 2.84 -26.03
C LEU A 135 -12.66 2.35 -27.45
N THR A 136 -12.42 1.04 -27.64
CA THR A 136 -12.12 0.42 -28.93
C THR A 136 -13.29 -0.38 -29.53
N GLY A 137 -14.54 0.05 -29.24
CA GLY A 137 -15.72 -0.34 -30.05
C GLY A 137 -15.43 -0.21 -31.55
N PRO A 138 -16.08 -1.03 -32.41
CA PRO A 138 -15.52 -1.55 -33.67
C PRO A 138 -14.68 -0.51 -34.37
N VAL A 139 -13.35 -0.64 -34.21
CA VAL A 139 -12.38 0.22 -34.86
C VAL A 139 -12.65 0.08 -36.36
N ALA A 140 -13.32 1.08 -36.93
CA ALA A 140 -13.36 1.28 -38.36
C ALA A 140 -11.90 1.27 -38.78
N THR A 141 -11.52 0.25 -39.54
CA THR A 141 -10.18 0.04 -40.10
C THR A 141 -9.87 1.24 -40.99
N GLY A 142 -9.35 2.30 -40.39
CA GLY A 142 -9.15 3.59 -41.05
C GLY A 142 -8.10 4.42 -40.35
N ASP A 143 -8.19 4.55 -39.02
CA ASP A 143 -7.22 5.33 -38.24
C ASP A 143 -6.80 4.56 -36.98
N ARG A 144 -5.66 3.87 -37.06
CA ARG A 144 -5.00 3.32 -35.86
C ARG A 144 -4.35 4.47 -35.09
N PRO A 145 -4.74 4.75 -33.83
CA PRO A 145 -3.95 5.63 -32.99
C PRO A 145 -2.57 4.99 -32.71
N PRO A 146 -1.47 5.74 -32.78
CA PRO A 146 -0.09 5.23 -32.73
C PRO A 146 0.28 4.52 -31.41
N SER A 147 -0.53 4.69 -30.35
CA SER A 147 -0.32 4.04 -29.05
C SER A 147 -0.78 2.57 -29.01
N ALA A 148 -1.81 2.20 -29.80
CA ALA A 148 -2.34 0.84 -29.81
C ALA A 148 -1.39 -0.17 -30.48
N GLY A 149 -0.60 0.29 -31.46
CA GLY A 149 0.41 -0.53 -32.12
C GLY A 149 1.53 -0.99 -31.19
N ARG A 150 1.95 -0.15 -30.22
CA ARG A 150 3.06 -0.49 -29.33
C ARG A 150 2.67 -1.53 -28.28
N VAL A 151 1.46 -1.45 -27.73
CA VAL A 151 0.97 -2.41 -26.74
C VAL A 151 0.68 -3.77 -27.39
N ALA A 152 0.10 -3.78 -28.60
CA ALA A 152 -0.15 -5.02 -29.35
C ALA A 152 1.16 -5.74 -29.76
N VAL A 153 2.19 -4.99 -30.18
CA VAL A 153 3.51 -5.56 -30.49
C VAL A 153 4.18 -6.10 -29.22
N MET A 154 4.07 -5.40 -28.09
CA MET A 154 4.69 -5.81 -26.84
C MET A 154 4.05 -7.07 -26.24
N LEU A 155 2.73 -7.25 -26.39
CA LEU A 155 2.04 -8.47 -25.97
C LEU A 155 2.35 -9.67 -26.89
N ARG A 156 2.54 -9.44 -28.20
CA ARG A 156 2.94 -10.48 -29.15
C ARG A 156 4.30 -11.09 -28.81
N ASP A 157 5.22 -10.27 -28.31
CA ASP A 157 6.60 -10.69 -28.03
C ASP A 157 6.75 -11.36 -26.65
N LEU A 158 5.72 -11.30 -25.79
CA LEU A 158 5.67 -11.95 -24.46
C LEU A 158 4.88 -13.27 -24.43
N LEU A 159 4.21 -13.63 -25.52
CA LEU A 159 3.47 -14.89 -25.63
C LEU A 159 4.40 -16.02 -26.14
N PRO A 160 4.39 -17.21 -25.50
CA PRO A 160 5.11 -18.37 -26.01
C PRO A 160 4.64 -18.70 -27.44
N PRO A 161 5.53 -19.24 -28.29
CA PRO A 161 5.28 -19.41 -29.73
C PRO A 161 4.08 -20.29 -30.07
N GLU A 162 3.60 -21.07 -29.10
CA GLU A 162 2.47 -22.01 -29.21
C GLU A 162 1.09 -21.32 -29.27
N VAL A 163 0.99 -20.03 -28.96
CA VAL A 163 -0.28 -19.27 -28.91
C VAL A 163 -0.31 -18.13 -29.95
N ARG A 164 0.58 -18.16 -30.95
CA ARG A 164 0.55 -17.19 -32.06
C ARG A 164 -0.52 -17.63 -33.08
N PRO A 165 -1.50 -16.78 -33.43
CA PRO A 165 -2.46 -17.07 -34.49
C PRO A 165 -1.81 -17.07 -35.88
#